data_AF-K7FG19-F1
#
_entry.id   AF-K7FG19-F1
#
_cell.length_a   1.000
_cell.length_b   1.000
_cell.length_c   1.000
_cell.angle_alpha   90.00
_cell.angle_beta   90.00
_cell.angle_gamma   90.00
#
_symmetry.space_group_name_H-M   'P 1'
#
loop_
_entity.id
_entity.type
_entity.pdbx_description
1 polymer ?
#
loop_
_entity_poly.entity_id
_entity_poly.type
_entity_poly.pdbx_seq_one_letter_code
_entity_poly.pdbx_strand_id
1 'polypeptide(L)'
;MADSLRMNTEPSLSDSWLDNCSWAPVPTSALQLDMGALGDPGRNGLWIFNSSGEDMSPPFLTDAWLVPLFYALVMLLGLVGNSLVIYVVSKHRQMRTATNFYIANLATTDIIFLVCCVPFTATLYPLPSWVFGDFMCKLVNYLQQVTAQATCITLTAMSMDRCYATLYPLQSLRYRTPRIAMGVSVAIWVGSFLLSLPIAMYHRTEVGYWYGLRTYCIEAFTSKSQERSIILYTFLVVYLLPLLTICLCYSLMLKRVGRPVVEPIDHNYQQVPHLSERSVAMRAKVSKMVVVIVVLFTVCWGPIQLYLLFQGFYGGFQANYETYKIKTWANCMSYANSSINPIVYAFMGDSFRKSFKKAFPFLFRRRVRDGAVLSGSRNAEMKFVTEET
;
A
#
# COMPACT_ATOMS: atom_id res chain seq x y z
N MET A 1 -30.64 57.32 -51.00
CA MET A 1 -31.10 58.59 -50.39
C MET A 1 -31.56 58.23 -49.00
N ALA A 2 -30.64 58.23 -48.03
CA ALA A 2 -30.28 59.40 -47.21
C ALA A 2 -31.42 59.67 -46.20
N ASP A 3 -31.26 59.25 -44.93
CA ASP A 3 -30.59 59.99 -43.83
C ASP A 3 -31.40 61.24 -43.41
N SER A 4 -31.61 61.60 -42.13
CA SER A 4 -31.24 61.05 -40.82
C SER A 4 -31.79 62.02 -39.72
N LEU A 5 -31.65 61.61 -38.45
CA LEU A 5 -31.41 62.42 -37.23
C LEU A 5 -32.57 62.93 -36.34
N ARG A 6 -32.60 62.36 -35.12
CA ARG A 6 -32.24 63.01 -33.83
C ARG A 6 -31.59 61.93 -32.91
N MET A 7 -30.27 61.92 -32.65
CA MET A 7 -29.50 62.51 -31.51
C MET A 7 -30.15 62.25 -30.13
N ASN A 8 -29.62 61.48 -29.15
CA ASN A 8 -28.29 61.24 -28.51
C ASN A 8 -28.29 61.79 -27.08
N THR A 9 -28.00 60.94 -26.06
CA THR A 9 -26.89 61.06 -25.07
C THR A 9 -26.93 59.94 -24.00
N GLU A 10 -25.78 59.26 -23.81
CA GLU A 10 -25.37 58.31 -22.73
C GLU A 10 -25.14 59.03 -21.36
N PRO A 11 -24.54 58.47 -20.25
CA PRO A 11 -23.93 57.13 -19.98
C PRO A 11 -24.13 56.52 -18.56
N SER A 12 -23.53 55.34 -18.31
CA SER A 12 -22.77 54.89 -17.12
C SER A 12 -23.18 53.56 -16.44
N LEU A 13 -22.14 52.77 -16.14
CA LEU A 13 -22.11 51.49 -15.44
C LEU A 13 -22.30 51.65 -13.92
N SER A 14 -23.07 50.77 -13.28
CA SER A 14 -22.81 50.26 -11.90
C SER A 14 -23.77 49.15 -11.49
N ASP A 15 -23.20 48.05 -10.99
CA ASP A 15 -23.65 47.20 -9.86
C ASP A 15 -25.06 46.57 -9.83
N SER A 16 -25.15 45.28 -10.17
CA SER A 16 -26.07 44.33 -9.50
C SER A 16 -25.71 42.86 -9.79
N TRP A 17 -24.57 42.39 -9.28
CA TRP A 17 -24.20 40.95 -9.22
C TRP A 17 -24.51 40.32 -7.86
N LEU A 18 -25.53 40.82 -7.15
CA LEU A 18 -26.04 40.23 -5.92
C LEU A 18 -27.54 40.47 -5.90
N ASP A 19 -28.30 39.42 -6.16
CA ASP A 19 -29.66 39.15 -5.68
C ASP A 19 -30.44 38.30 -6.69
N ASN A 20 -30.21 36.98 -6.65
CA ASN A 20 -31.26 36.02 -7.01
C ASN A 20 -30.96 34.63 -6.43
N CYS A 21 -30.96 34.55 -5.10
CA CYS A 21 -31.29 33.32 -4.38
C CYS A 21 -32.70 33.46 -3.82
N SER A 22 -33.71 33.11 -4.62
CA SER A 22 -35.05 32.84 -4.11
C SER A 22 -35.69 31.71 -4.90
N TRP A 23 -35.87 30.58 -4.21
CA TRP A 23 -36.53 29.37 -4.67
C TRP A 23 -37.98 29.66 -5.08
N ALA A 24 -38.30 29.48 -6.36
CA ALA A 24 -39.67 29.38 -6.83
C ALA A 24 -40.00 27.89 -7.12
N PRO A 25 -41.08 27.32 -6.56
CA PRO A 25 -41.46 25.94 -6.81
C PRO A 25 -41.97 25.77 -8.25
N VAL A 26 -41.39 24.81 -8.98
CA VAL A 26 -41.83 24.46 -10.34
C VAL A 26 -43.18 23.74 -10.27
N PRO A 27 -44.17 24.06 -11.13
CA PRO A 27 -45.51 23.48 -11.07
C PRO A 27 -45.52 21.96 -11.33
N THR A 28 -46.28 21.22 -10.53
CA THR A 28 -46.44 19.75 -10.52
C THR A 28 -47.14 19.14 -11.74
N SER A 29 -47.37 19.89 -12.82
CA SER A 29 -48.10 19.42 -14.01
C SER A 29 -47.24 19.13 -15.25
N ALA A 30 -45.89 19.19 -15.15
CA ALA A 30 -44.99 18.97 -16.28
C ALA A 30 -44.19 17.65 -16.26
N LEU A 31 -44.47 16.73 -15.32
CA LEU A 31 -43.84 15.40 -15.23
C LEU A 31 -44.87 14.27 -15.40
N GLN A 32 -45.57 14.28 -16.53
CA GLN A 32 -46.25 13.11 -17.07
C GLN A 32 -45.54 12.68 -18.35
N LEU A 33 -44.36 12.12 -18.19
CA LEU A 33 -43.69 11.32 -19.23
C LEU A 33 -43.82 9.85 -18.84
N ASP A 34 -44.87 9.24 -19.40
CA ASP A 34 -44.98 7.86 -19.88
C ASP A 34 -44.40 6.74 -18.98
N MET A 35 -45.12 6.40 -17.90
CA MET A 35 -44.94 5.16 -17.12
C MET A 35 -45.49 3.91 -17.85
N GLY A 36 -45.29 3.81 -19.17
CA GLY A 36 -45.79 2.71 -20.01
C GLY A 36 -44.71 1.78 -20.59
N ALA A 37 -43.42 2.12 -20.46
CA ALA A 37 -42.34 1.45 -21.20
C ALA A 37 -41.21 0.84 -20.34
N LEU A 38 -41.38 0.73 -19.01
CA LEU A 38 -40.50 -0.09 -18.18
C LEU A 38 -41.14 -1.46 -17.95
N GLY A 39 -40.66 -2.44 -18.72
CA GLY A 39 -40.93 -3.85 -18.46
C GLY A 39 -40.55 -4.23 -17.03
N ASP A 40 -41.45 -5.01 -16.41
CA ASP A 40 -41.27 -5.90 -15.27
C ASP A 40 -40.05 -5.64 -14.37
N PRO A 41 -40.21 -5.04 -13.18
CA PRO A 41 -39.10 -4.76 -12.25
C PRO A 41 -38.56 -6.01 -11.54
N GLY A 42 -38.86 -7.23 -12.02
CA GLY A 42 -38.49 -8.49 -11.40
C GLY A 42 -37.19 -9.17 -11.85
N ARG A 43 -36.35 -8.58 -12.72
CA ARG A 43 -35.24 -9.34 -13.35
C ARG A 43 -33.82 -8.76 -13.35
N ASN A 44 -33.59 -7.53 -12.90
CA ASN A 44 -32.24 -6.97 -12.82
C ASN A 44 -31.84 -6.76 -11.36
N GLY A 45 -31.19 -7.78 -10.80
CA GLY A 45 -30.78 -7.87 -9.40
C GLY A 45 -29.86 -6.74 -8.95
N LEU A 46 -30.48 -5.69 -8.42
CA LEU A 46 -29.85 -4.68 -7.58
C LEU A 46 -29.89 -5.21 -6.13
N TRP A 47 -28.84 -5.92 -5.69
CA TRP A 47 -28.66 -6.25 -4.28
C TRP A 47 -28.15 -5.03 -3.51
N ILE A 48 -28.95 -3.97 -3.46
CA ILE A 48 -28.75 -2.88 -2.50
C ILE A 48 -29.91 -2.99 -1.52
N PHE A 49 -29.69 -3.78 -0.47
CA PHE A 49 -30.50 -3.96 0.73
C PHE A 49 -31.99 -4.29 0.51
N ASN A 50 -32.41 -5.46 0.99
CA ASN A 50 -33.80 -5.85 1.06
C ASN A 50 -34.62 -4.76 1.79
N SER A 51 -35.62 -4.20 1.10
CA SER A 51 -36.61 -3.28 1.67
C SER A 51 -37.62 -4.07 2.51
N SER A 52 -37.17 -4.67 3.60
CA SER A 52 -38.02 -4.92 4.76
C SER A 52 -37.87 -3.71 5.67
N GLY A 53 -38.97 -2.99 5.89
CA GLY A 53 -39.03 -1.75 6.68
C GLY A 53 -38.73 -1.95 8.17
N GLU A 54 -37.51 -2.35 8.48
CA GLU A 54 -36.92 -2.22 9.80
C GLU A 54 -36.07 -0.94 9.79
N ASP A 55 -36.27 -0.10 10.80
CA ASP A 55 -35.58 1.17 10.99
C ASP A 55 -34.05 1.00 10.89
N MET A 56 -33.50 1.25 9.71
CA MET A 56 -32.06 1.14 9.47
C MET A 56 -31.38 2.35 10.10
N SER A 57 -31.01 2.23 11.37
CA SER A 57 -30.18 3.22 12.06
C SER A 57 -28.98 3.63 11.18
N PRO A 58 -28.68 4.93 11.04
CA PRO A 58 -27.56 5.38 10.21
C PRO A 58 -26.26 4.74 10.72
N PRO A 59 -25.29 4.43 9.83
CA PRO A 59 -24.01 3.88 10.27
C PRO A 59 -23.41 4.79 11.32
N PHE A 60 -23.08 4.20 12.47
CA PHE A 60 -22.67 4.93 13.66
C PHE A 60 -21.50 5.87 13.36
N LEU A 61 -21.60 7.09 13.87
CA LEU A 61 -20.63 8.18 13.74
C LEU A 61 -19.18 7.72 14.02
N THR A 62 -18.99 6.68 14.85
CA THR A 62 -17.68 6.14 15.22
C THR A 62 -16.84 5.69 14.02
N ASP A 63 -17.42 5.00 13.05
CA ASP A 63 -16.67 4.47 11.90
C ASP A 63 -16.26 5.60 10.94
N ALA A 64 -17.09 6.64 10.85
CA ALA A 64 -16.85 7.85 10.07
C ALA A 64 -15.68 8.70 10.59
N TRP A 65 -15.28 8.56 11.86
CA TRP A 65 -14.12 9.25 12.43
C TRP A 65 -12.91 8.33 12.64
N LEU A 66 -13.14 7.11 13.14
CA LEU A 66 -12.07 6.17 13.50
C LEU A 66 -11.28 5.73 12.27
N VAL A 67 -11.97 5.38 11.17
CA VAL A 67 -11.31 4.85 9.97
C VAL A 67 -10.49 5.93 9.25
N PRO A 68 -11.01 7.15 9.02
CA PRO A 68 -10.19 8.23 8.46
C PRO A 68 -8.99 8.61 9.33
N LEU A 69 -9.14 8.60 10.66
CA LEU A 69 -8.02 8.85 11.59
C LEU A 69 -6.93 7.78 11.43
N PHE A 70 -7.32 6.50 11.34
CA PHE A 70 -6.40 5.41 11.09
C PHE A 70 -5.68 5.56 9.73
N TYR A 71 -6.41 5.89 8.67
CA TYR A 71 -5.80 6.14 7.36
C TYR A 71 -4.90 7.37 7.33
N ALA A 72 -5.23 8.42 8.08
CA ALA A 72 -4.34 9.57 8.25
C ALA A 72 -3.03 9.16 8.94
N LEU A 73 -3.09 8.29 9.96
CA LEU A 73 -1.89 7.75 10.61
C LEU A 73 -1.06 6.88 9.66
N VAL A 74 -1.70 5.97 8.91
CA VAL A 74 -1.03 5.12 7.91
C VAL A 74 -0.34 5.99 6.86
N MET A 75 -1.01 7.02 6.36
CA MET A 75 -0.47 7.98 5.41
C MET A 75 0.71 8.76 5.99
N LEU A 76 0.60 9.29 7.21
CA LEU A 76 1.69 10.03 7.85
C LEU A 76 2.93 9.15 8.04
N LEU A 77 2.77 7.98 8.67
CA LEU A 77 3.86 7.04 8.93
C LEU A 77 4.48 6.54 7.64
N GLY A 78 3.64 6.18 6.66
CA GLY A 78 4.06 5.67 5.37
C GLY A 78 4.78 6.71 4.53
N LEU A 79 4.28 7.95 4.44
CA LEU A 79 4.94 9.01 3.67
C LEU A 79 6.29 9.38 4.29
N VAL A 80 6.36 9.58 5.60
CA VAL A 80 7.62 9.88 6.29
C VAL A 80 8.62 8.73 6.13
N GLY A 81 8.18 7.50 6.37
CA GLY A 81 9.03 6.31 6.31
C GLY A 81 9.55 6.02 4.91
N ASN A 82 8.65 5.96 3.92
CA ASN A 82 9.02 5.63 2.53
C ASN A 82 9.84 6.76 1.89
N SER A 83 9.54 8.03 2.18
CA SER A 83 10.35 9.16 1.68
C SER A 83 11.77 9.13 2.24
N LEU A 84 11.93 8.79 3.53
CA LEU A 84 13.24 8.61 4.14
C LEU A 84 14.02 7.47 3.48
N VAL A 85 13.36 6.34 3.18
CA VAL A 85 13.99 5.21 2.49
C VAL A 85 14.56 5.66 1.14
N ILE A 86 13.76 6.37 0.32
CA ILE A 86 14.20 6.92 -0.97
C ILE A 86 15.37 7.91 -0.77
N TYR A 87 15.25 8.81 0.21
CA TYR A 87 16.30 9.79 0.51
C TYR A 87 17.64 9.13 0.85
N VAL A 88 17.63 8.14 1.75
CA VAL A 88 18.85 7.44 2.21
C VAL A 88 19.50 6.68 1.05
N VAL A 89 18.71 6.01 0.20
CA VAL A 89 19.23 5.28 -0.97
C VAL A 89 19.83 6.23 -2.01
N SER A 90 19.17 7.37 -2.26
CA SER A 90 19.64 8.37 -3.23
C SER A 90 20.91 9.09 -2.78
N LYS A 91 20.97 9.50 -1.50
CA LYS A 91 22.08 10.28 -0.92
C LYS A 91 23.35 9.48 -0.72
N HIS A 92 23.25 8.22 -0.26
CA HIS A 92 24.42 7.43 0.07
C HIS A 92 24.83 6.52 -1.10
N ARG A 93 25.93 6.85 -1.79
CA ARG A 93 26.45 6.04 -2.92
C ARG A 93 26.72 4.58 -2.54
N GLN A 94 27.15 4.32 -1.30
CA GLN A 94 27.35 2.96 -0.74
C GLN A 94 26.04 2.14 -0.66
N MET A 95 24.88 2.79 -0.67
CA MET A 95 23.57 2.16 -0.64
C MET A 95 23.02 1.88 -2.05
N ARG A 96 23.76 2.15 -3.14
CA ARG A 96 23.29 1.89 -4.52
C ARG A 96 23.52 0.43 -4.93
N THR A 97 22.92 -0.50 -4.19
CA THR A 97 22.96 -1.95 -4.46
C THR A 97 21.65 -2.43 -5.06
N ALA A 98 21.66 -3.56 -5.77
CA ALA A 98 20.46 -4.12 -6.41
C ALA A 98 19.26 -4.27 -5.44
N THR A 99 19.48 -4.77 -4.22
CA THR A 99 18.37 -4.88 -3.25
C THR A 99 17.88 -3.53 -2.75
N ASN A 100 18.75 -2.54 -2.60
CA ASN A 100 18.32 -1.20 -2.19
C ASN A 100 17.52 -0.49 -3.30
N PHE A 101 17.76 -0.83 -4.57
CA PHE A 101 16.89 -0.42 -5.67
C PHE A 101 15.50 -1.05 -5.57
N TYR A 102 15.38 -2.34 -5.25
CA TYR A 102 14.08 -2.94 -4.97
C TYR A 102 13.39 -2.27 -3.78
N ILE A 103 14.13 -1.93 -2.73
CA ILE A 103 13.59 -1.24 -1.54
C ILE A 103 13.09 0.16 -1.92
N ALA A 104 13.82 0.89 -2.77
CA ALA A 104 13.38 2.17 -3.30
C ALA A 104 12.16 2.04 -4.24
N ASN A 105 12.10 0.98 -5.06
CA ASN A 105 10.93 0.68 -5.89
C ASN A 105 9.69 0.47 -5.02
N LEU A 106 9.80 -0.36 -3.98
CA LEU A 106 8.72 -0.61 -3.03
C LEU A 106 8.25 0.70 -2.35
N ALA A 107 9.20 1.51 -1.87
CA ALA A 107 8.89 2.81 -1.27
C ALA A 107 8.18 3.77 -2.25
N THR A 108 8.53 3.71 -3.54
CA THR A 108 7.89 4.51 -4.59
C THR A 108 6.45 4.05 -4.81
N THR A 109 6.23 2.74 -4.92
CA THR A 109 4.90 2.15 -5.05
C THR A 109 4.01 2.49 -3.85
N ASP A 110 4.55 2.37 -2.63
CA ASP A 110 3.82 2.68 -1.40
C ASP A 110 3.48 4.18 -1.32
N ILE A 111 4.38 5.10 -1.71
CA ILE A 111 4.04 6.54 -1.75
C ILE A 111 2.91 6.82 -2.75
N ILE A 112 2.96 6.24 -3.94
CA ILE A 112 1.90 6.42 -4.95
C ILE A 112 0.57 5.92 -4.40
N PHE A 113 0.55 4.75 -3.74
CA PHE A 113 -0.64 4.22 -3.08
C PHE A 113 -1.17 5.17 -1.99
N LEU A 114 -0.29 5.65 -1.10
CA LEU A 114 -0.64 6.51 0.02
C LEU A 114 -1.18 7.89 -0.43
N VAL A 115 -0.64 8.46 -1.50
CA VAL A 115 -1.07 9.78 -2.00
C VAL A 115 -2.31 9.66 -2.88
N CYS A 116 -2.35 8.68 -3.78
CA CYS A 116 -3.38 8.62 -4.82
C CYS A 116 -4.61 7.78 -4.44
N CYS A 117 -4.51 6.91 -3.43
CA CYS A 117 -5.60 5.99 -3.09
C CYS A 117 -6.17 6.27 -1.70
N VAL A 118 -5.30 6.26 -0.68
CA VAL A 118 -5.72 6.37 0.74
C VAL A 118 -6.61 7.56 1.07
N PRO A 119 -6.33 8.82 0.66
CA PRO A 119 -7.20 9.94 1.00
C PRO A 119 -8.59 9.81 0.37
N PHE A 120 -8.68 9.34 -0.87
CA PHE A 120 -9.97 9.14 -1.55
C PHE A 120 -10.76 8.02 -0.90
N THR A 121 -10.13 6.89 -0.58
CA THR A 121 -10.77 5.80 0.17
C THR A 121 -11.22 6.26 1.56
N ALA A 122 -10.43 7.08 2.25
CA ALA A 122 -10.79 7.60 3.57
C ALA A 122 -12.05 8.45 3.53
N THR A 123 -12.29 9.20 2.45
CA THR A 123 -13.50 10.02 2.32
C THR A 123 -14.78 9.21 2.11
N LEU A 124 -14.70 7.93 1.72
CA LEU A 124 -15.86 7.05 1.57
C LEU A 124 -16.57 6.75 2.90
N TYR A 125 -15.88 6.93 4.03
CA TYR A 125 -16.43 6.65 5.37
C TYR A 125 -17.27 7.81 5.93
N PRO A 126 -16.81 9.09 5.88
CA PRO A 126 -17.61 10.22 6.32
C PRO A 126 -18.57 10.75 5.24
N LEU A 127 -18.26 10.59 3.95
CA LEU A 127 -19.13 11.08 2.88
C LEU A 127 -20.18 10.01 2.52
N PRO A 128 -21.46 10.39 2.42
CA PRO A 128 -22.52 9.45 2.07
C PRO A 128 -22.59 9.15 0.56
N SER A 129 -21.81 9.85 -0.28
CA SER A 129 -21.79 9.68 -1.74
C SER A 129 -20.40 9.93 -2.33
N TRP A 130 -20.11 9.29 -3.46
CA TRP A 130 -18.91 9.54 -4.26
C TRP A 130 -19.02 10.86 -5.03
N VAL A 131 -18.21 11.86 -4.66
CA VAL A 131 -18.27 13.23 -5.23
C VAL A 131 -17.19 13.53 -6.26
N PHE A 132 -16.24 12.61 -6.50
CA PHE A 132 -15.07 12.86 -7.36
C PHE A 132 -15.29 12.52 -8.84
N GLY A 133 -16.49 12.04 -9.19
CA GLY A 133 -16.87 11.66 -10.56
C GLY A 133 -16.33 10.30 -11.03
N ASP A 134 -16.77 9.87 -12.21
CA ASP A 134 -16.49 8.53 -12.77
C ASP A 134 -14.99 8.30 -13.04
N PHE A 135 -14.30 9.31 -13.55
CA PHE A 135 -12.87 9.22 -13.83
C PHE A 135 -12.05 8.90 -12.58
N MET A 136 -12.30 9.60 -11.47
CA MET A 136 -11.60 9.33 -10.21
C MET A 136 -11.99 7.97 -9.62
N CYS A 137 -13.24 7.53 -9.77
CA CYS A 137 -13.68 6.20 -9.32
C CYS A 137 -12.85 5.10 -10.00
N LYS A 138 -12.67 5.20 -11.33
CA LYS A 138 -11.83 4.28 -12.11
C LYS A 138 -10.36 4.41 -11.75
N LEU A 139 -9.84 5.64 -11.70
CA LEU A 139 -8.43 5.91 -11.47
C LEU A 139 -7.96 5.43 -10.10
N VAL A 140 -8.70 5.73 -9.03
CA VAL A 140 -8.34 5.35 -7.66
C VAL A 140 -8.31 3.84 -7.51
N ASN A 141 -9.35 3.14 -7.96
CA ASN A 141 -9.41 1.67 -7.86
C ASN A 141 -8.39 0.99 -8.78
N TYR A 142 -8.14 1.54 -9.96
CA TYR A 142 -7.09 1.05 -10.86
C TYR A 142 -5.70 1.22 -10.26
N LEU A 143 -5.34 2.42 -9.77
CA LEU A 143 -4.04 2.68 -9.14
C LEU A 143 -3.87 1.88 -7.85
N GLN A 144 -4.93 1.69 -7.07
CA GLN A 144 -4.93 0.80 -5.91
C GLN A 144 -4.53 -0.62 -6.32
N GLN A 145 -5.11 -1.17 -7.39
CA GLN A 145 -4.74 -2.51 -7.86
C GLN A 145 -3.30 -2.55 -8.41
N VAL A 146 -2.90 -1.57 -9.22
CA VAL A 146 -1.56 -1.52 -9.83
C VAL A 146 -0.50 -1.48 -8.74
N THR A 147 -0.66 -0.61 -7.75
CA THR A 147 0.29 -0.45 -6.64
C THR A 147 0.31 -1.67 -5.74
N ALA A 148 -0.84 -2.27 -5.43
CA ALA A 148 -0.94 -3.54 -4.73
C ALA A 148 -0.09 -4.62 -5.42
N GLN A 149 -0.33 -4.81 -6.72
CA GLN A 149 0.35 -5.82 -7.51
C GLN A 149 1.84 -5.54 -7.67
N ALA A 150 2.23 -4.29 -7.91
CA ALA A 150 3.63 -3.89 -8.00
C ALA A 150 4.36 -4.16 -6.68
N THR A 151 3.72 -3.92 -5.54
CA THR A 151 4.24 -4.27 -4.22
C THR A 151 4.40 -5.78 -4.07
N CYS A 152 3.38 -6.59 -4.38
CA CYS A 152 3.47 -8.05 -4.32
C CYS A 152 4.65 -8.59 -5.15
N ILE A 153 4.73 -8.20 -6.43
CA ILE A 153 5.76 -8.71 -7.34
C ILE A 153 7.14 -8.21 -6.91
N THR A 154 7.26 -6.97 -6.39
CA THR A 154 8.52 -6.46 -5.84
C THR A 154 8.98 -7.29 -4.63
N LEU A 155 8.08 -7.65 -3.71
CA LEU A 155 8.40 -8.50 -2.57
C LEU A 155 8.83 -9.91 -3.01
N THR A 156 8.19 -10.46 -4.04
CA THR A 156 8.61 -11.72 -4.66
C THR A 156 10.00 -11.59 -5.28
N ALA A 157 10.26 -10.54 -6.06
CA ALA A 157 11.56 -10.30 -6.69
C ALA A 157 12.67 -10.10 -5.65
N MET A 158 12.40 -9.39 -4.56
CA MET A 158 13.30 -9.28 -3.41
C MET A 158 13.61 -10.65 -2.80
N SER A 159 12.58 -11.48 -2.59
CA SER A 159 12.73 -12.82 -2.01
C SER A 159 13.54 -13.74 -2.94
N MET A 160 13.31 -13.66 -4.24
CA MET A 160 14.07 -14.37 -5.26
C MET A 160 15.53 -13.91 -5.33
N ASP A 161 15.81 -12.60 -5.30
CA ASP A 161 17.19 -12.04 -5.24
C ASP A 161 17.97 -12.62 -4.06
N ARG A 162 17.33 -12.72 -2.89
CA ARG A 162 17.94 -13.28 -1.68
C ARG A 162 18.11 -14.80 -1.73
N CYS A 163 17.13 -15.51 -2.26
CA CYS A 163 17.22 -16.94 -2.49
C CYS A 163 18.40 -17.24 -3.43
N TYR A 164 18.48 -16.52 -4.56
CA TYR A 164 19.55 -16.65 -5.54
C TYR A 164 20.93 -16.35 -4.95
N ALA A 165 21.08 -15.26 -4.21
CA ALA A 165 22.33 -14.91 -3.53
C ALA A 165 22.77 -15.95 -2.49
N THR A 166 21.82 -16.68 -1.90
CA THR A 166 22.11 -17.70 -0.87
C THR A 166 22.45 -19.05 -1.50
N LEU A 167 21.73 -19.45 -2.56
CA LEU A 167 21.94 -20.71 -3.26
C LEU A 167 23.16 -20.69 -4.19
N TYR A 168 23.42 -19.54 -4.85
CA TYR A 168 24.45 -19.39 -5.88
C TYR A 168 25.38 -18.19 -5.60
N PRO A 169 26.22 -18.25 -4.55
CA PRO A 169 27.02 -17.10 -4.11
C PRO A 169 27.98 -16.57 -5.18
N LEU A 170 28.65 -17.44 -5.95
CA LEU A 170 29.59 -17.02 -7.00
C LEU A 170 28.90 -16.35 -8.19
N GLN A 171 27.76 -16.89 -8.64
CA GLN A 171 27.00 -16.31 -9.75
C GLN A 171 26.33 -14.99 -9.35
N SER A 172 25.92 -14.86 -8.08
CA SER A 172 25.30 -13.65 -7.55
C SER A 172 26.19 -12.41 -7.67
N LEU A 173 27.52 -12.58 -7.65
CA LEU A 173 28.48 -11.47 -7.86
C LEU A 173 28.37 -10.86 -9.26
N ARG A 174 27.98 -11.66 -10.27
CA ARG A 174 27.88 -11.22 -11.67
C ARG A 174 26.50 -10.65 -12.01
N TYR A 175 25.43 -11.25 -11.50
CA TYR A 175 24.06 -10.91 -11.91
C TYR A 175 23.34 -9.92 -10.99
N ARG A 176 23.80 -9.71 -9.76
CA ARG A 176 23.15 -8.79 -8.80
C ARG A 176 23.58 -7.33 -9.03
N THR A 177 23.35 -6.82 -10.23
CA THR A 177 23.69 -5.46 -10.61
C THR A 177 22.50 -4.50 -10.49
N PRO A 178 22.71 -3.21 -10.17
CA PRO A 178 21.65 -2.21 -10.15
C PRO A 178 20.89 -2.07 -11.48
N ARG A 179 21.57 -2.28 -12.61
CA ARG A 179 20.96 -2.21 -13.94
C ARG A 179 19.90 -3.29 -14.14
N ILE A 180 20.20 -4.52 -13.72
CA ILE A 180 19.24 -5.63 -13.77
C ILE A 180 18.07 -5.35 -12.83
N ALA A 181 18.33 -4.89 -11.59
CA ALA A 181 17.26 -4.54 -10.65
C ALA A 181 16.34 -3.42 -11.18
N MET A 182 16.90 -2.43 -11.86
CA MET A 182 16.13 -1.37 -12.52
C MET A 182 15.28 -1.92 -13.68
N GLY A 183 15.86 -2.78 -14.54
CA GLY A 183 15.10 -3.44 -15.61
C GLY A 183 13.96 -4.30 -15.08
N VAL A 184 14.19 -5.07 -14.01
CA VAL A 184 13.14 -5.85 -13.32
C VAL A 184 12.08 -4.91 -12.75
N SER A 185 12.46 -3.80 -12.12
CA SER A 185 11.51 -2.83 -11.56
C SER A 185 10.61 -2.23 -12.65
N VAL A 186 11.18 -1.85 -13.80
CA VAL A 186 10.40 -1.35 -14.95
C VAL A 186 9.44 -2.43 -15.47
N ALA A 187 9.90 -3.68 -15.58
CA ALA A 187 9.04 -4.79 -15.99
C ALA A 187 7.89 -5.04 -15.00
N ILE A 188 8.13 -4.87 -13.69
CA ILE A 188 7.10 -4.95 -12.65
C ILE A 188 6.03 -3.88 -12.91
N TRP A 189 6.43 -2.61 -13.12
CA TRP A 189 5.47 -1.54 -13.39
C TRP A 189 4.63 -1.82 -14.63
N VAL A 190 5.26 -2.15 -15.76
CA VAL A 190 4.56 -2.46 -17.01
C VAL A 190 3.61 -3.64 -16.81
N GLY A 191 4.09 -4.73 -16.19
CA GLY A 191 3.27 -5.90 -15.88
C GLY A 191 2.08 -5.57 -14.99
N SER A 192 2.27 -4.77 -13.93
CA SER A 192 1.21 -4.36 -13.01
C SER A 192 0.15 -3.49 -13.68
N PHE A 193 0.56 -2.55 -14.55
CA PHE A 193 -0.38 -1.74 -15.33
C PHE A 193 -1.23 -2.62 -16.26
N LEU A 194 -0.62 -3.58 -16.96
CA LEU A 194 -1.31 -4.46 -17.90
C LEU A 194 -2.26 -5.43 -17.21
N LEU A 195 -1.81 -6.09 -16.13
CA LEU A 195 -2.61 -7.08 -15.41
C LEU A 195 -3.77 -6.44 -14.64
N SER A 196 -3.68 -5.16 -14.30
CA SER A 196 -4.74 -4.43 -13.60
C SER A 196 -5.79 -3.81 -14.53
N LEU A 197 -5.64 -3.90 -15.85
CA LEU A 197 -6.58 -3.31 -16.83
C LEU A 197 -8.05 -3.72 -16.61
N PRO A 198 -8.38 -4.98 -16.26
CA PRO A 198 -9.77 -5.36 -16.00
C PRO A 198 -10.43 -4.48 -14.93
N ILE A 199 -9.71 -4.11 -13.88
CA ILE A 199 -10.26 -3.31 -12.77
C ILE A 199 -10.79 -1.96 -13.26
N ALA A 200 -10.08 -1.29 -14.17
CA ALA A 200 -10.52 -0.03 -14.74
C ALA A 200 -11.79 -0.17 -15.61
N MET A 201 -12.01 -1.33 -16.22
CA MET A 201 -13.18 -1.59 -17.06
C MET A 201 -14.44 -1.88 -16.25
N TYR A 202 -14.31 -2.51 -15.08
CA TYR A 202 -15.46 -2.91 -14.25
C TYR A 202 -15.87 -1.88 -13.20
N HIS A 203 -15.03 -0.90 -12.86
CA HIS A 203 -15.42 0.17 -11.95
C HIS A 203 -16.17 1.28 -12.68
N ARG A 204 -17.32 1.68 -12.14
CA ARG A 204 -18.09 2.83 -12.64
C ARG A 204 -18.89 3.49 -11.52
N THR A 205 -19.30 4.73 -11.74
CA THR A 205 -20.27 5.38 -10.86
C THR A 205 -21.70 5.01 -11.22
N GLU A 206 -22.49 4.61 -10.24
CA GLU A 206 -23.93 4.37 -10.39
C GLU A 206 -24.74 5.21 -9.39
N VAL A 207 -25.97 5.56 -9.79
CA VAL A 207 -26.90 6.27 -8.91
C VAL A 207 -27.77 5.23 -8.21
N GLY A 208 -27.67 5.17 -6.89
CA GLY A 208 -28.46 4.30 -6.03
C GLY A 208 -29.37 5.10 -5.10
N TYR A 209 -30.44 4.47 -4.63
CA TYR A 209 -31.33 5.06 -3.64
C TYR A 209 -31.07 4.45 -2.26
N TRP A 210 -30.39 5.19 -1.39
CA TRP A 210 -30.13 4.77 0.00
C TRP A 210 -30.16 6.02 0.87
N TYR A 211 -31.28 6.22 1.58
CA TYR A 211 -31.61 7.49 2.26
C TYR A 211 -31.50 8.70 1.32
N GLY A 212 -32.08 8.59 0.11
CA GLY A 212 -32.06 9.60 -0.94
C GLY A 212 -31.26 9.18 -2.18
N LEU A 213 -31.34 10.01 -3.22
CA LEU A 213 -30.61 9.80 -4.48
C LEU A 213 -29.12 10.11 -4.28
N ARG A 214 -28.27 9.10 -4.42
CA ARG A 214 -26.82 9.21 -4.17
C ARG A 214 -26.01 8.48 -5.23
N THR A 215 -24.83 9.00 -5.52
CA THR A 215 -23.89 8.37 -6.46
C THR A 215 -22.86 7.54 -5.70
N TYR A 216 -22.63 6.30 -6.14
CA TYR A 216 -21.69 5.36 -5.57
C TYR A 216 -20.68 4.90 -6.61
N CYS A 217 -19.44 4.67 -6.19
CA CYS A 217 -18.43 4.00 -7.01
C CYS A 217 -18.51 2.50 -6.74
N ILE A 218 -18.89 1.70 -7.74
CA ILE A 218 -19.11 0.27 -7.58
C ILE A 218 -18.39 -0.55 -8.65
N GLU A 219 -18.19 -1.84 -8.35
CA GLU A 219 -17.80 -2.86 -9.32
C GLU A 219 -19.05 -3.35 -10.07
N ALA A 220 -19.22 -2.90 -11.31
CA ALA A 220 -20.36 -3.25 -12.15
C ALA A 220 -20.04 -4.46 -13.03
N PHE A 221 -20.25 -5.67 -12.49
CA PHE A 221 -20.17 -6.90 -13.27
C PHE A 221 -21.48 -7.19 -14.00
N THR A 222 -21.43 -7.57 -15.29
CA THR A 222 -22.65 -7.88 -16.06
C THR A 222 -23.19 -9.29 -15.78
N SER A 223 -22.37 -10.17 -15.19
CA SER A 223 -22.74 -11.54 -14.86
C SER A 223 -22.04 -12.01 -13.59
N LYS A 224 -22.72 -12.84 -12.79
CA LYS A 224 -22.15 -13.54 -11.63
C LYS A 224 -20.95 -14.42 -11.99
N SER A 225 -20.90 -14.93 -13.22
CA SER A 225 -19.74 -15.68 -13.72
C SER A 225 -18.51 -14.78 -13.83
N GLN A 226 -18.67 -13.56 -14.37
CA GLN A 226 -17.57 -12.59 -14.50
C GLN A 226 -17.05 -12.10 -13.15
N GLU A 227 -17.97 -11.79 -12.22
CA GLU A 227 -17.62 -11.43 -10.83
C GLU A 227 -16.71 -12.51 -10.21
N ARG A 228 -17.14 -13.78 -10.26
CA ARG A 228 -16.36 -14.92 -9.73
C ARG A 228 -15.04 -15.10 -10.45
N SER A 229 -15.01 -14.98 -11.78
CA SER A 229 -13.77 -15.10 -12.55
C SER A 229 -12.74 -14.03 -12.17
N ILE A 230 -13.17 -12.79 -11.93
CA ILE A 230 -12.27 -11.68 -11.56
C ILE A 230 -11.77 -11.82 -10.12
N ILE A 231 -12.64 -12.24 -9.20
CA ILE A 231 -12.25 -12.55 -7.82
C ILE A 231 -11.22 -13.69 -7.80
N LEU A 232 -11.45 -14.78 -8.54
CA LEU A 232 -10.50 -15.89 -8.64
C LEU A 232 -9.19 -15.48 -9.30
N TYR A 233 -9.26 -14.72 -10.40
CA TYR A 233 -8.09 -14.20 -11.07
C TYR A 233 -7.22 -13.38 -10.11
N THR A 234 -7.84 -12.46 -9.37
CA THR A 234 -7.14 -11.61 -8.40
C THR A 234 -6.54 -12.46 -7.28
N PHE A 235 -7.30 -13.39 -6.71
CA PHE A 235 -6.81 -14.28 -5.67
C PHE A 235 -5.61 -15.14 -6.14
N LEU A 236 -5.71 -15.76 -7.31
CA LEU A 236 -4.69 -16.68 -7.80
C LEU A 236 -3.42 -15.95 -8.26
N VAL A 237 -3.59 -14.94 -9.11
CA VAL A 237 -2.47 -14.26 -9.78
C VAL A 237 -1.84 -13.20 -8.88
N VAL A 238 -2.64 -12.45 -8.12
CA VAL A 238 -2.16 -11.29 -7.36
C VAL A 238 -1.76 -11.68 -5.93
N TYR A 239 -2.35 -12.73 -5.36
CA TYR A 239 -2.06 -13.15 -3.98
C TYR A 239 -1.37 -14.53 -3.90
N LEU A 240 -2.01 -15.59 -4.40
CA LEU A 240 -1.54 -16.96 -4.18
C LEU A 240 -0.22 -17.26 -4.88
N LEU A 241 -0.06 -16.88 -6.16
CA LEU A 241 1.17 -17.13 -6.91
C LEU A 241 2.38 -16.41 -6.28
N PRO A 242 2.32 -15.08 -6.00
CA PRO A 242 3.39 -14.39 -5.28
C PRO A 242 3.72 -15.04 -3.93
N LEU A 243 2.70 -15.40 -3.16
CA LEU A 243 2.87 -16.06 -1.86
C LEU A 243 3.57 -17.41 -1.99
N LEU A 244 3.14 -18.26 -2.92
CA LEU A 244 3.76 -19.57 -3.17
C LEU A 244 5.21 -19.44 -3.62
N THR A 245 5.51 -18.52 -4.54
CA THR A 245 6.89 -18.26 -4.97
C THR A 245 7.77 -17.82 -3.80
N ILE A 246 7.26 -16.91 -2.96
CA ILE A 246 7.97 -16.44 -1.76
C ILE A 246 8.22 -17.60 -0.79
N CYS A 247 7.19 -18.40 -0.48
CA CYS A 247 7.27 -19.56 0.41
C CYS A 247 8.24 -20.63 -0.11
N LEU A 248 8.24 -20.90 -1.42
CA LEU A 248 9.16 -21.85 -2.04
C LEU A 248 10.61 -21.35 -1.96
N CYS A 249 10.86 -20.10 -2.37
CA CYS A 249 12.19 -19.49 -2.30
C CYS A 249 12.74 -19.54 -0.87
N TYR A 250 11.87 -19.27 0.11
CA TYR A 250 12.25 -19.29 1.51
C TYR A 250 12.55 -20.71 2.03
N SER A 251 11.71 -21.68 1.66
CA SER A 251 11.93 -23.09 2.02
C SER A 251 13.27 -23.61 1.50
N LEU A 252 13.64 -23.24 0.27
CA LEU A 252 14.94 -23.57 -0.31
C LEU A 252 16.09 -22.88 0.42
N MET A 253 15.93 -21.59 0.76
CA MET A 253 16.91 -20.83 1.51
C MET A 253 17.16 -21.43 2.91
N LEU A 254 16.11 -21.76 3.66
CA LEU A 254 16.21 -22.40 4.97
C LEU A 254 16.90 -23.75 4.90
N LYS A 255 16.53 -24.59 3.93
CA LYS A 255 17.18 -25.89 3.72
C LYS A 255 18.67 -25.75 3.43
N ARG A 256 19.10 -24.69 2.73
CA ARG A 256 20.52 -24.46 2.43
C ARG A 256 21.30 -23.92 3.63
N VAL A 257 20.71 -23.02 4.41
CA VAL A 257 21.34 -22.44 5.61
C VAL A 257 21.38 -23.45 6.77
N GLY A 258 20.38 -24.33 6.87
CA GLY A 258 20.32 -25.37 7.88
C GLY A 258 21.18 -26.61 7.59
N ARG A 259 21.83 -26.70 6.42
CA ARG A 259 22.84 -27.73 6.18
C ARG A 259 24.12 -27.32 6.91
N PRO A 260 24.69 -28.17 7.78
CA PRO A 260 25.97 -27.87 8.40
C PRO A 260 27.01 -27.63 7.30
N VAL A 261 27.70 -26.49 7.41
CA VAL A 261 28.88 -26.23 6.58
C VAL A 261 29.85 -27.35 6.91
N VAL A 262 30.05 -28.27 5.96
CA VAL A 262 31.03 -29.36 6.11
C VAL A 262 32.36 -28.70 6.42
N GLU A 263 32.89 -28.95 7.61
CA GLU A 263 34.22 -28.50 8.00
C GLU A 263 35.22 -29.11 7.02
N PRO A 264 36.05 -28.30 6.33
CA PRO A 264 37.16 -28.87 5.58
C PRO A 264 38.12 -29.51 6.57
N ILE A 265 38.26 -30.84 6.48
CA ILE A 265 39.27 -31.63 7.20
C ILE A 265 40.62 -31.30 6.56
N ASP A 266 41.18 -30.14 6.90
CA ASP A 266 42.58 -29.81 6.62
C ASP A 266 43.14 -29.04 7.81
N HIS A 267 44.07 -29.69 8.51
CA HIS A 267 44.62 -29.30 9.81
C HIS A 267 45.38 -27.96 9.87
N ASN A 268 45.43 -27.17 8.78
CA ASN A 268 46.35 -26.02 8.65
C ASN A 268 45.71 -24.64 8.40
N TYR A 269 44.38 -24.48 8.47
CA TYR A 269 43.73 -23.16 8.29
C TYR A 269 42.94 -22.70 9.53
N GLN A 270 43.65 -22.45 10.64
CA GLN A 270 43.08 -22.03 11.92
C GLN A 270 42.58 -20.57 12.01
N GLN A 271 42.57 -19.79 10.91
CA GLN A 271 42.22 -18.34 10.95
C GLN A 271 40.95 -17.92 10.20
N VAL A 272 40.22 -18.83 9.54
CA VAL A 272 38.97 -18.48 8.82
C VAL A 272 37.63 -18.69 9.58
N PRO A 273 37.53 -19.25 10.82
CA PRO A 273 36.22 -19.55 11.41
C PRO A 273 35.43 -18.28 11.80
N HIS A 274 36.12 -17.23 12.22
CA HIS A 274 35.45 -16.01 12.71
C HIS A 274 34.78 -15.17 11.60
N LEU A 275 35.29 -15.25 10.36
CA LEU A 275 34.69 -14.57 9.20
C LEU A 275 33.52 -15.38 8.61
N SER A 276 33.62 -16.71 8.61
CA SER A 276 32.54 -17.59 8.14
C SER A 276 31.34 -17.53 9.08
N GLU A 277 31.53 -17.62 10.40
CA GLU A 277 30.46 -17.47 11.41
C GLU A 277 29.77 -16.11 11.31
N ARG A 278 30.52 -15.01 11.18
CA ARG A 278 29.95 -13.66 11.01
C ARG A 278 29.17 -13.53 9.71
N SER A 279 29.62 -14.19 8.63
CA SER A 279 28.90 -14.22 7.35
C SER A 279 27.63 -15.07 7.42
N VAL A 280 27.63 -16.18 8.16
CA VAL A 280 26.47 -17.04 8.41
C VAL A 280 25.46 -16.33 9.31
N ALA A 281 25.90 -15.65 10.36
CA ALA A 281 25.05 -14.84 11.23
C ALA A 281 24.42 -13.66 10.48
N MET A 282 25.16 -12.99 9.58
CA MET A 282 24.60 -11.96 8.69
C MET A 282 23.54 -12.54 7.75
N ARG A 283 23.78 -13.73 7.17
CA ARG A 283 22.80 -14.43 6.31
C ARG A 283 21.55 -14.81 7.11
N ALA A 284 21.70 -15.34 8.32
CA ALA A 284 20.58 -15.69 9.20
C ALA A 284 19.74 -14.46 9.60
N LYS A 285 20.39 -13.32 9.91
CA LYS A 285 19.70 -12.06 10.23
C LYS A 285 18.93 -11.51 9.02
N VAL A 286 19.53 -11.54 7.84
CA VAL A 286 18.88 -11.12 6.59
C VAL A 286 17.71 -12.06 6.25
N SER A 287 17.84 -13.37 6.48
CA SER A 287 16.75 -14.34 6.34
C SER A 287 15.58 -14.08 7.30
N LYS A 288 15.87 -13.74 8.56
CA LYS A 288 14.85 -13.36 9.56
C LYS A 288 14.07 -12.12 9.15
N MET A 289 14.72 -11.15 8.51
CA MET A 289 14.05 -9.95 7.98
C MET A 289 13.04 -10.30 6.88
N VAL A 290 13.40 -11.24 6.00
CA VAL A 290 12.50 -11.70 4.93
C VAL A 290 11.30 -12.45 5.50
N VAL A 291 11.46 -13.31 6.52
CA VAL A 291 10.32 -13.99 7.20
C VAL A 291 9.30 -13.00 7.69
N VAL A 292 9.77 -11.93 8.34
CA VAL A 292 8.88 -10.89 8.85
C VAL A 292 8.12 -10.23 7.72
N ILE A 293 8.78 -9.94 6.59
CA ILE A 293 8.12 -9.39 5.40
C ILE A 293 7.07 -10.36 4.83
N VAL A 294 7.33 -11.67 4.79
CA VAL A 294 6.36 -12.68 4.33
C VAL A 294 5.14 -12.74 5.25
N VAL A 295 5.37 -12.84 6.56
CA VAL A 295 4.29 -12.90 7.54
C VAL A 295 3.45 -11.63 7.47
N LEU A 296 4.09 -10.47 7.34
CA LEU A 296 3.39 -9.20 7.18
C LEU A 296 2.56 -9.18 5.91
N PHE A 297 3.11 -9.61 4.77
CA PHE A 297 2.35 -9.70 3.53
C PHE A 297 1.11 -10.58 3.67
N THR A 298 1.27 -11.80 4.21
CA THR A 298 0.16 -12.74 4.42
C THR A 298 -0.90 -12.20 5.38
N VAL A 299 -0.48 -11.58 6.48
CA VAL A 299 -1.41 -11.05 7.51
C VAL A 299 -2.10 -9.77 7.04
N CYS A 300 -1.42 -8.91 6.29
CA CYS A 300 -2.02 -7.67 5.80
C CYS A 300 -2.95 -7.92 4.61
N TRP A 301 -2.58 -8.82 3.68
CA TRP A 301 -3.36 -9.07 2.47
C TRP A 301 -4.34 -10.24 2.57
N GLY A 302 -4.03 -11.27 3.36
CA GLY A 302 -4.87 -12.47 3.48
C GLY A 302 -6.33 -12.18 3.86
N PRO A 303 -6.62 -11.33 4.87
CA PRO A 303 -8.00 -11.06 5.29
C PRO A 303 -8.91 -10.57 4.17
N ILE A 304 -8.45 -9.60 3.36
CA ILE A 304 -9.28 -9.03 2.31
C ILE A 304 -9.48 -10.04 1.16
N GLN A 305 -8.45 -10.81 0.83
CA GLN A 305 -8.52 -11.83 -0.22
C GLN A 305 -9.48 -12.96 0.15
N LEU A 306 -9.47 -13.40 1.41
CA LEU A 306 -10.41 -14.41 1.91
C LEU A 306 -11.84 -13.87 1.98
N TYR A 307 -12.02 -12.61 2.38
CA TYR A 307 -13.33 -11.96 2.40
C TYR A 307 -13.94 -11.90 0.99
N LEU A 308 -13.17 -11.48 -0.02
CA LEU A 308 -13.64 -11.42 -1.41
C LEU A 308 -14.02 -12.80 -1.96
N LEU A 309 -13.25 -13.84 -1.64
CA LEU A 309 -13.62 -15.21 -1.99
C LEU A 309 -14.92 -15.65 -1.32
N PHE A 310 -15.07 -15.36 -0.02
CA PHE A 310 -16.29 -15.71 0.71
C PHE A 310 -17.51 -14.99 0.13
N GLN A 311 -17.39 -13.70 -0.16
CA GLN A 311 -18.44 -12.90 -0.81
C GLN A 311 -18.83 -13.46 -2.19
N GLY A 312 -17.86 -13.86 -3.03
CA GLY A 312 -18.13 -14.31 -4.39
C GLY A 312 -18.67 -15.74 -4.52
N PHE A 313 -18.28 -16.64 -3.59
CA PHE A 313 -18.55 -18.09 -3.70
C PHE A 313 -19.60 -18.61 -2.70
N TYR A 314 -19.80 -17.93 -1.57
CA TYR A 314 -20.80 -18.35 -0.60
C TYR A 314 -22.19 -17.84 -0.99
N GLY A 315 -23.05 -18.75 -1.48
CA GLY A 315 -24.41 -18.40 -1.94
C GLY A 315 -25.34 -17.86 -0.83
N GLY A 316 -25.01 -18.07 0.44
CA GLY A 316 -25.74 -17.55 1.59
C GLY A 316 -25.16 -16.26 2.17
N PHE A 317 -24.26 -15.56 1.45
CA PHE A 317 -23.62 -14.35 1.96
C PHE A 317 -24.64 -13.24 2.15
N GLN A 318 -24.82 -12.80 3.41
CA GLN A 318 -25.69 -11.68 3.76
C GLN A 318 -24.82 -10.44 4.05
N ALA A 319 -25.12 -9.34 3.36
CA ALA A 319 -24.51 -8.05 3.60
C ALA A 319 -25.10 -7.43 4.87
N ASN A 320 -24.56 -7.84 6.01
CA ASN A 320 -24.96 -7.40 7.34
C ASN A 320 -23.91 -6.43 7.90
N TYR A 321 -24.27 -5.76 9.00
CA TYR A 321 -23.37 -4.87 9.72
C TYR A 321 -22.05 -5.56 10.13
N GLU A 322 -22.10 -6.82 10.54
CA GLU A 322 -20.91 -7.58 10.91
C GLU A 322 -19.98 -7.84 9.72
N THR A 323 -20.52 -8.22 8.56
CA THR A 323 -19.71 -8.47 7.36
C THR A 323 -19.13 -7.17 6.80
N TYR A 324 -19.80 -6.03 6.98
CA TYR A 324 -19.24 -4.70 6.69
C TYR A 324 -18.06 -4.35 7.60
N LYS A 325 -18.15 -4.61 8.91
CA LYS A 325 -17.05 -4.38 9.85
C LYS A 325 -15.83 -5.24 9.55
N ILE A 326 -16.06 -6.53 9.24
CA ILE A 326 -14.99 -7.45 8.85
C ILE A 326 -14.29 -6.96 7.57
N LYS A 327 -15.06 -6.53 6.55
CA LYS A 327 -14.52 -5.95 5.31
C LYS A 327 -13.66 -4.72 5.60
N THR A 328 -14.19 -3.81 6.43
CA THR A 328 -13.50 -2.57 6.80
C THR A 328 -12.19 -2.86 7.52
N TRP A 329 -12.21 -3.76 8.50
CA TRP A 329 -11.00 -4.20 9.18
C TRP A 329 -9.98 -4.83 8.22
N ALA A 330 -10.43 -5.71 7.33
CA ALA A 330 -9.58 -6.35 6.33
C ALA A 330 -8.94 -5.33 5.37
N ASN A 331 -9.68 -4.31 4.96
CA ASN A 331 -9.17 -3.18 4.17
C ASN A 331 -8.16 -2.34 4.97
N CYS A 332 -8.41 -2.06 6.26
CA CYS A 332 -7.45 -1.35 7.09
C CYS A 332 -6.12 -2.11 7.20
N MET A 333 -6.18 -3.44 7.34
CA MET A 333 -4.98 -4.29 7.41
C MET A 333 -4.19 -4.27 6.10
N SER A 334 -4.85 -4.34 4.94
CA SER A 334 -4.14 -4.31 3.65
C SER A 334 -3.45 -2.96 3.41
N TYR A 335 -4.07 -1.87 3.83
CA TYR A 335 -3.52 -0.52 3.71
C TYR A 335 -2.33 -0.28 4.66
N ALA A 336 -2.34 -0.89 5.85
CA ALA A 336 -1.22 -0.80 6.79
C ALA A 336 0.08 -1.41 6.24
N ASN A 337 -0.01 -2.34 5.28
CA ASN A 337 1.15 -2.96 4.64
C ASN A 337 2.15 -1.92 4.11
N SER A 338 1.66 -0.84 3.50
CA SER A 338 2.50 0.22 2.90
C SER A 338 3.23 1.10 3.92
N SER A 339 2.75 1.19 5.17
CA SER A 339 3.40 1.97 6.23
C SER A 339 4.30 1.13 7.15
N ILE A 340 4.08 -0.19 7.20
CA ILE A 340 4.90 -1.11 8.01
C ILE A 340 6.25 -1.40 7.34
N ASN A 341 6.35 -1.34 6.00
CA ASN A 341 7.59 -1.65 5.26
C ASN A 341 8.83 -0.86 5.77
N PRO A 342 8.81 0.49 5.89
CA PRO A 342 9.92 1.25 6.47
C PRO A 342 10.27 0.87 7.92
N ILE A 343 9.28 0.51 8.73
CA ILE A 343 9.47 0.10 10.13
C ILE A 343 10.32 -1.17 10.15
N VAL A 344 9.95 -2.17 9.34
CA VAL A 344 10.71 -3.42 9.22
C VAL A 344 12.16 -3.13 8.83
N TYR A 345 12.38 -2.28 7.83
CA TYR A 345 13.74 -1.93 7.37
C TYR A 345 14.54 -1.16 8.43
N ALA A 346 13.91 -0.23 9.16
CA ALA A 346 14.56 0.56 10.19
C ALA A 346 14.98 -0.28 11.42
N PHE A 347 14.16 -1.27 11.80
CA PHE A 347 14.45 -2.14 12.94
C PHE A 347 15.36 -3.32 12.59
N MET A 348 15.32 -3.84 11.35
CA MET A 348 16.05 -5.05 10.96
C MET A 348 17.31 -4.79 10.12
N GLY A 349 17.43 -3.63 9.44
CA GLY A 349 18.59 -3.28 8.63
C GLY A 349 19.64 -2.47 9.39
N ASP A 350 20.85 -3.00 9.59
CA ASP A 350 21.92 -2.29 10.34
C ASP A 350 22.40 -1.00 9.67
N SER A 351 22.44 -0.96 8.34
CA SER A 351 22.78 0.24 7.56
C SER A 351 21.67 1.29 7.64
N PHE A 352 20.41 0.87 7.51
CA PHE A 352 19.24 1.73 7.64
C PHE A 352 19.11 2.30 9.05
N ARG A 353 19.30 1.49 10.09
CA ARG A 353 19.27 1.92 11.50
C ARG A 353 20.31 3.00 11.80
N LYS A 354 21.54 2.89 11.26
CA LYS A 354 22.58 3.91 11.42
C LYS A 354 22.19 5.23 10.75
N SER A 355 21.62 5.17 9.54
CA SER A 355 21.15 6.36 8.82
C SER A 355 19.90 6.98 9.45
N PHE A 356 18.96 6.17 9.93
CA PHE A 356 17.75 6.59 10.62
C PHE A 356 18.07 7.33 11.92
N LYS A 357 19.02 6.81 12.71
CA LYS A 357 19.52 7.50 13.92
C LYS A 357 20.20 8.83 13.62
N LYS A 358 20.82 8.99 12.45
CA LYS A 358 21.41 10.27 12.00
C LYS A 358 20.35 11.26 11.51
N ALA A 359 19.28 10.77 10.89
CA ALA A 359 18.17 11.60 10.40
C ALA A 359 17.22 12.05 11.53
N PHE A 360 17.02 11.19 12.53
CA PHE A 360 16.16 11.45 13.70
C PHE A 360 16.94 11.35 15.01
N PRO A 361 17.93 12.23 15.25
CA PRO A 361 18.72 12.19 16.48
C PRO A 361 17.86 12.43 17.73
N PHE A 362 16.74 13.16 17.61
CA PHE A 362 15.83 13.47 18.71
C PHE A 362 15.03 12.26 19.21
N LEU A 363 14.65 11.32 18.34
CA LEU A 363 13.93 10.09 18.73
C LEU A 363 14.84 9.05 19.42
N PHE A 364 16.16 9.12 19.18
CA PHE A 364 17.14 8.16 19.71
C PHE A 364 18.13 8.76 20.72
N ARG A 365 17.98 10.04 21.08
CA ARG A 365 18.60 10.59 22.29
C ARG A 365 17.94 9.93 23.49
N ARG A 366 18.41 8.73 23.84
CA ARG A 366 18.31 8.24 25.21
C ARG A 366 18.92 9.37 26.06
N ARG A 367 18.09 9.94 26.93
CA ARG A 367 18.45 10.95 27.92
C ARG A 367 19.57 10.34 28.79
N VAL A 368 20.83 10.50 28.36
CA VAL A 368 21.99 10.38 29.26
C VAL A 368 21.89 11.64 30.10
N ARG A 369 21.16 11.53 31.21
CA ARG A 369 21.14 12.56 32.24
C ARG A 369 22.53 12.58 32.83
N ASP A 370 23.12 13.77 32.80
CA ASP A 370 24.44 14.09 33.32
C ASP A 370 24.67 13.48 34.71
N GLY A 371 25.74 12.70 34.79
CA GLY A 371 26.29 12.13 36.01
C GLY A 371 27.80 12.03 35.87
N ALA A 372 28.43 13.08 35.34
CA ALA A 372 29.87 13.19 35.21
C ALA A 372 30.34 14.47 35.92
N VAL A 373 30.09 14.55 37.22
CA VAL A 373 30.88 15.39 38.14
C VAL A 373 30.93 14.65 39.48
N LEU A 374 32.04 13.95 39.72
CA LEU A 374 32.81 13.97 40.97
C LEU A 374 33.83 12.82 40.98
N SER A 375 35.11 13.21 40.94
CA SER A 375 36.24 12.61 41.67
C SER A 375 36.56 11.13 41.40
N GLY A 376 37.72 10.71 40.93
CA GLY A 376 39.05 11.28 41.09
C GLY A 376 40.01 10.08 41.19
N SER A 377 41.07 10.11 40.37
CA SER A 377 42.36 9.43 40.55
C SER A 377 42.40 8.06 41.25
N ARG A 378 42.61 7.00 40.48
CA ARG A 378 43.59 5.92 40.73
C ARG A 378 43.42 4.82 39.69
N ASN A 379 44.48 4.62 38.90
CA ASN A 379 44.92 3.35 38.26
C ASN A 379 45.63 3.65 36.95
N ALA A 380 46.83 4.22 37.05
CA ALA A 380 47.81 4.20 35.98
C ALA A 380 49.18 3.83 36.59
N GLU A 381 49.26 2.62 37.12
CA GLU A 381 50.52 1.93 37.38
C GLU A 381 50.37 0.48 36.94
N MET A 382 50.76 0.18 35.70
CA MET A 382 51.39 -1.10 35.40
C MET A 382 52.17 -1.03 34.08
N LYS A 383 53.50 -0.99 34.23
CA LYS A 383 54.56 -1.63 33.42
C LYS A 383 54.53 -1.42 31.89
N PHE A 384 55.60 -0.81 31.38
CA PHE A 384 56.37 -1.43 30.29
C PHE A 384 57.86 -1.22 30.50
N VAL A 385 58.57 -2.35 30.59
CA VAL A 385 60.03 -2.51 30.53
C VAL A 385 60.41 -2.67 29.06
N THR A 386 61.45 -1.95 28.64
CA THR A 386 62.33 -2.20 27.47
C THR A 386 63.59 -1.37 27.76
N GLU A 387 64.68 -1.96 28.26
CA GLU A 387 65.81 -2.47 27.45
C GLU A 387 66.15 -1.57 26.26
N GLU A 388 67.20 -0.76 26.40
CA GLU A 388 68.39 -0.81 25.51
C GLU A 388 69.50 0.12 26.05
N THR A 389 70.68 -0.50 26.21
CA THR A 389 72.06 0.03 26.27
C THR A 389 72.50 1.01 27.36
#